data_AF-A0A2S1LQJ6-F1
#
_entry.id   AF-A0A2S1LQJ6-F1
#
_cell.length_a   1.000
_cell.length_b   1.000
_cell.length_c   1.000
_cell.angle_alpha   90.00
_cell.angle_beta   90.00
_cell.angle_gamma   90.00
#
_symmetry.space_group_name_H-M   'P 1'
#
loop_
_entity.id
_entity.type
_entity.pdbx_description
1 polymer ?
#
loop_
_entity_poly.entity_id
_entity_poly.type
_entity_poly.pdbx_seq_one_letter_code
_entity_poly.pdbx_strand_id
1 'polypeptide(L)'
;MNTYSTSKGERFLQTQIDRKIREAKSQTLQNQIENYGYNFCEQCGHNGSGTRLDCSHEMSVKRAKEEGKTEQAWNVKNIVIRCRKCHQKHDKLNVQFKQ
;
A
#
# COMPACT_ATOMS: atom_id res chain seq x y z
N MET A 1 13.82 -19.57 -3.28
CA MET A 1 12.90 -18.46 -3.63
C MET A 1 11.54 -18.80 -3.02
N ASN A 2 11.02 -17.98 -2.11
CA ASN A 2 9.75 -18.29 -1.45
C ASN A 2 8.57 -18.05 -2.42
N THR A 3 7.59 -18.96 -2.39
CA THR A 3 6.32 -18.81 -3.10
C THR A 3 5.19 -18.65 -2.10
N TYR A 4 4.20 -17.82 -2.43
CA TYR A 4 3.04 -17.54 -1.59
C TYR A 4 1.76 -17.74 -2.38
N SER A 5 0.71 -18.22 -1.71
CA SER A 5 -0.57 -18.55 -2.34
C SER A 5 -1.55 -17.38 -2.35
N THR A 6 -2.40 -17.32 -3.37
CA THR A 6 -3.60 -16.49 -3.41
C THR A 6 -4.81 -17.26 -2.89
N SER A 7 -5.91 -16.55 -2.64
CA SER A 7 -7.20 -17.18 -2.25
C SER A 7 -7.76 -18.13 -3.32
N LYS A 8 -7.26 -18.05 -4.55
CA LYS A 8 -7.61 -18.92 -5.68
C LYS A 8 -6.67 -20.12 -5.84
N GLY A 9 -5.68 -20.27 -4.97
CA GLY A 9 -4.70 -21.35 -5.02
C GLY A 9 -3.51 -21.11 -5.96
N GLU A 10 -3.45 -19.98 -6.66
CA GLU A 10 -2.30 -19.62 -7.49
C GLU A 10 -1.08 -19.33 -6.60
N ARG A 11 0.13 -19.62 -7.09
CA ARG A 11 1.37 -19.36 -6.34
C ARG A 11 2.24 -18.35 -7.07
N PHE A 12 2.76 -17.39 -6.32
CA PHE A 12 3.64 -16.34 -6.86
C PHE A 12 4.98 -16.31 -6.13
N LEU A 13 6.04 -16.10 -6.89
CA LEU A 13 7.39 -15.81 -6.38
C LEU A 13 7.41 -14.41 -5.76
N GLN A 14 8.27 -14.21 -4.75
CA GLN A 14 8.49 -12.90 -4.15
C GLN A 14 8.74 -11.78 -5.18
N THR A 15 9.55 -12.04 -6.21
CA THR A 15 9.87 -11.08 -7.27
C THR A 15 8.64 -10.69 -8.12
N GLN A 16 7.74 -11.63 -8.37
CA GLN A 16 6.48 -11.38 -9.07
C GLN A 16 5.54 -10.53 -8.20
N ILE A 17 5.49 -10.82 -6.90
CA ILE A 17 4.71 -10.06 -5.93
C ILE A 17 5.21 -8.62 -5.87
N ASP A 18 6.53 -8.41 -5.77
CA ASP A 18 7.12 -7.07 -5.67
C ASP A 18 6.89 -6.25 -6.94
N ARG A 19 6.95 -6.89 -8.12
CA ARG A 19 6.57 -6.25 -9.38
C ARG A 19 5.11 -5.82 -9.39
N LYS A 20 4.19 -6.72 -9.03
CA LYS A 20 2.75 -6.43 -8.96
C LYS A 20 2.42 -5.33 -7.94
N ILE A 21 3.11 -5.28 -6.80
CA ILE A 21 2.96 -4.19 -5.81
C ILE A 21 3.35 -2.85 -6.42
N ARG A 22 4.48 -2.78 -7.15
CA ARG A 22 4.93 -1.54 -7.81
C ARG A 22 3.91 -1.05 -8.84
N GLU A 23 3.42 -1.97 -9.67
CA GLU A 23 2.37 -1.68 -10.66
C GLU A 23 1.09 -1.16 -9.99
N ALA A 24 0.61 -1.84 -8.95
CA ALA A 24 -0.60 -1.45 -8.23
C ALA A 24 -0.46 -0.10 -7.51
N LYS A 25 0.70 0.20 -6.93
CA LYS A 25 0.98 1.52 -6.33
C LYS A 25 0.94 2.64 -7.39
N SER A 26 1.58 2.41 -8.54
CA SER A 26 1.54 3.36 -9.66
C SER A 26 0.11 3.56 -10.15
N GLN A 27 -0.66 2.47 -10.26
CA GLN A 27 -2.06 2.54 -10.67
C GLN A 27 -2.92 3.31 -9.66
N THR A 28 -2.69 3.13 -8.36
CA THR A 28 -3.44 3.83 -7.31
C THR A 28 -3.22 5.35 -7.40
N LEU A 29 -1.97 5.79 -7.58
CA LEU A 29 -1.64 7.20 -7.81
C LEU A 29 -2.27 7.73 -9.10
N GLN A 30 -2.16 6.96 -10.19
CA GLN A 30 -2.73 7.35 -11.47
C GLN A 30 -4.25 7.50 -11.39
N ASN A 31 -4.95 6.55 -10.75
CA ASN A 31 -6.39 6.62 -10.53
C ASN A 31 -6.79 7.87 -9.73
N GLN A 32 -6.00 8.28 -8.74
CA GLN A 32 -6.31 9.49 -7.97
C GLN A 32 -6.13 10.76 -8.82
N ILE A 33 -5.07 10.83 -9.64
CA ILE A 33 -4.89 11.93 -10.61
C ILE A 33 -6.04 11.95 -11.63
N GLU A 34 -6.44 10.81 -12.18
CA GLU A 34 -7.51 10.74 -13.18
C GLU A 34 -8.86 11.19 -12.62
N ASN A 35 -9.15 10.84 -11.36
CA ASN A 35 -10.43 11.17 -10.73
C ASN A 35 -10.49 12.60 -10.17
N TYR A 36 -9.38 13.16 -9.70
CA TYR A 36 -9.36 14.44 -8.95
C TYR A 36 -8.43 15.51 -9.53
N GLY A 37 -7.60 15.16 -10.52
CA GLY A 37 -6.62 16.05 -11.15
C GLY A 37 -5.29 16.18 -10.39
N TYR A 38 -5.17 15.65 -9.18
CA TYR A 38 -3.95 15.68 -8.38
C TYR A 38 -3.94 14.58 -7.30
N ASN A 39 -2.75 14.29 -6.76
CA ASN A 39 -2.62 13.35 -5.64
C ASN A 39 -2.77 14.06 -4.28
N PHE A 40 -3.46 13.41 -3.35
CA PHE A 40 -3.65 13.88 -1.98
C PHE A 40 -3.75 12.74 -0.98
N CYS A 41 -3.51 13.05 0.29
CA CYS A 41 -3.71 12.10 1.37
C CYS A 41 -5.21 11.82 1.56
N GLU A 42 -5.64 10.58 1.34
CA GLU A 42 -7.04 10.17 1.49
C GLU A 42 -7.52 10.24 2.96
N GLN A 43 -6.60 10.27 3.92
CA GLN A 43 -6.94 10.35 5.34
C GLN A 43 -7.21 11.77 5.86
N CYS A 44 -6.52 12.78 5.30
CA CYS A 44 -6.58 14.16 5.84
C CYS A 44 -6.73 15.25 4.76
N GLY A 45 -6.83 14.89 3.49
CA GLY A 45 -6.94 15.84 2.38
C GLY A 45 -5.66 16.60 2.05
N HIS A 46 -4.53 16.31 2.73
CA HIS A 46 -3.26 17.00 2.48
C HIS A 46 -2.85 16.88 1.01
N ASN A 47 -2.65 18.02 0.36
CA ASN A 47 -2.26 18.09 -1.04
C ASN A 47 -0.84 17.52 -1.24
N GLY A 48 -0.72 16.51 -2.10
CA GLY A 48 0.54 15.88 -2.46
C GLY A 48 1.39 16.67 -3.44
N SER A 49 0.89 17.75 -4.02
CA SER A 49 1.65 18.60 -4.95
C SER A 49 2.90 19.15 -4.26
N GLY A 50 4.08 18.83 -4.79
CA GLY A 50 5.37 19.22 -4.23
C GLY A 50 5.73 18.55 -2.89
N THR A 51 4.96 17.57 -2.41
CA THR A 51 5.23 16.86 -1.16
C THR A 51 5.22 15.35 -1.34
N ARG A 52 5.93 14.64 -0.45
CA ARG A 52 5.97 13.18 -0.48
C ARG A 52 4.68 12.58 0.08
N LEU A 53 3.99 11.80 -0.76
CA LEU A 53 2.95 10.85 -0.35
C LEU A 53 3.51 9.43 -0.31
N ASP A 54 3.02 8.62 0.61
CA ASP A 54 3.36 7.21 0.77
C ASP A 54 2.11 6.36 0.46
N CYS A 55 2.29 5.22 -0.21
CA CYS A 55 1.23 4.23 -0.45
C CYS A 55 1.26 3.16 0.65
N SER A 56 0.31 3.25 1.58
CA SER A 56 0.13 2.31 2.68
C SER A 56 -0.82 1.18 2.32
N HIS A 57 -0.66 0.02 2.96
CA HIS A 57 -1.57 -1.11 2.82
C HIS A 57 -2.49 -1.24 4.04
N GLU A 58 -3.80 -1.42 3.86
CA GLU A 58 -4.73 -1.70 4.97
C GLU A 58 -4.48 -3.11 5.56
N MET A 59 -4.47 -4.12 4.70
CA MET A 59 -3.97 -5.45 5.01
C MET A 59 -2.48 -5.50 4.65
N SER A 60 -1.62 -5.62 5.67
CA SER A 60 -0.18 -5.68 5.44
C SER A 60 0.22 -6.81 4.50
N VAL A 61 1.26 -6.58 3.69
CA VAL A 61 1.79 -7.58 2.76
C VAL A 61 2.20 -8.88 3.47
N LYS A 62 2.73 -8.76 4.70
CA LYS A 62 3.08 -9.92 5.54
C LYS A 62 1.83 -10.74 5.87
N ARG A 63 0.78 -10.10 6.38
CA ARG A 63 -0.48 -10.75 6.72
C ARG A 63 -1.14 -11.38 5.48
N ALA A 64 -1.11 -10.70 4.33
CA ALA A 64 -1.63 -11.21 3.06
C ALA A 64 -0.94 -12.52 2.63
N LYS A 65 0.39 -12.59 2.79
CA LYS A 65 1.18 -13.78 2.48
C LYS A 65 0.91 -14.94 3.45
N GLU A 66 0.82 -14.64 4.74
CA GLU A 66 0.60 -15.64 5.80
C GLU A 66 -0.80 -16.24 5.75
N GLU A 67 -1.82 -15.45 5.40
CA GLU A 67 -3.20 -15.92 5.25
C GLU A 67 -3.51 -16.57 3.89
N GLY A 68 -2.52 -16.71 3.01
CA GLY A 68 -2.75 -17.23 1.66
C GLY A 68 -3.65 -16.34 0.80
N LYS A 69 -3.65 -15.02 1.06
CA LYS A 69 -4.38 -13.98 0.31
C LYS A 69 -3.41 -13.02 -0.35
N THR A 70 -2.34 -13.56 -0.94
CA THR A 70 -1.20 -12.79 -1.45
C THR A 70 -1.63 -11.71 -2.45
N GLU A 71 -2.74 -11.91 -3.16
CA GLU A 71 -3.33 -10.94 -4.07
C GLU A 71 -3.71 -9.60 -3.42
N GLN A 72 -3.95 -9.57 -2.11
CA GLN A 72 -4.19 -8.34 -1.38
C GLN A 72 -2.97 -7.41 -1.38
N ALA A 73 -1.76 -7.92 -1.62
CA ALA A 73 -0.56 -7.09 -1.71
C ALA A 73 -0.58 -6.13 -2.92
N TRP A 74 -1.23 -6.51 -4.03
CA TRP A 74 -1.39 -5.67 -5.23
C TRP A 74 -2.85 -5.31 -5.53
N ASN A 75 -3.75 -5.55 -4.59
CA ASN A 75 -5.12 -5.08 -4.70
C ASN A 75 -5.13 -3.56 -4.50
N VAL A 76 -5.47 -2.79 -5.53
CA VAL A 76 -5.57 -1.32 -5.46
C VAL A 76 -6.53 -0.85 -4.37
N LYS A 77 -7.59 -1.60 -4.05
CA LYS A 77 -8.51 -1.27 -2.96
C LYS A 77 -7.91 -1.47 -1.56
N ASN A 78 -6.79 -2.20 -1.48
CA ASN A 78 -6.04 -2.40 -0.24
C ASN A 78 -4.91 -1.36 -0.09
N ILE A 79 -4.68 -0.50 -1.08
CA ILE A 79 -3.64 0.53 -1.07
C ILE A 79 -4.31 1.90 -0.87
N VAL A 80 -3.86 2.63 0.14
CA VAL A 80 -4.36 3.97 0.47
C VAL A 80 -3.22 4.97 0.38
N ILE A 81 -3.45 6.08 -0.31
CA ILE A 81 -2.48 7.16 -0.43
C ILE A 81 -2.53 8.02 0.84
N ARG A 82 -1.41 8.08 1.55
CA ARG A 82 -1.29 8.80 2.84
C ARG A 82 -0.11 9.74 2.84
N CYS A 83 -0.25 10.89 3.49
CA CYS A 83 0.91 11.69 3.85
C CYS A 83 1.75 10.97 4.92
N ARG A 84 3.03 11.36 5.06
CA ARG A 84 3.96 10.71 5.98
C ARG A 84 3.43 10.60 7.42
N LYS A 85 2.78 11.65 7.92
CA LYS A 85 2.20 11.70 9.28
C LYS A 85 1.07 10.67 9.46
N CYS A 86 0.14 10.61 8.49
CA CYS A 86 -0.96 9.65 8.51
C CYS A 86 -0.45 8.21 8.34
N HIS A 87 0.56 8.00 7.50
CA HIS A 87 1.20 6.69 7.33
C HIS A 87 1.86 6.20 8.62
N GLN A 88 2.61 7.06 9.32
CA GLN A 88 3.23 6.70 10.60
C GLN A 88 2.20 6.40 11.69
N LYS A 89 1.10 7.17 11.75
CA LYS A 89 -0.01 6.91 12.66
C LYS A 89 -0.68 5.56 12.37
N HIS A 90 -0.91 5.24 11.10
CA HIS A 90 -1.50 3.98 10.68
C HIS A 90 -0.62 2.78 11.07
N ASP A 91 0.66 2.86 10.78
CA ASP A 91 1.61 1.77 11.07
C ASP A 91 2.01 1.68 12.54
N LYS A 92 1.44 2.54 13.40
CA LYS A 92 1.77 2.66 14.83
C LYS A 92 3.26 2.89 15.08
N LEU A 93 3.94 3.54 14.14
CA LEU A 93 5.38 3.86 14.22
C LEU A 93 5.67 5.10 15.09
N ASN A 94 4.64 5.68 15.73
CA ASN A 94 4.78 6.72 16.74
C ASN A 94 5.27 6.13 18.08
N VAL A 95 6.42 5.46 18.07
CA VAL A 95 7.11 5.07 19.30
C VAL A 95 7.73 6.33 19.91
N GLN A 96 7.00 6.96 20.83
CA GLN A 96 7.60 7.91 21.77
C GLN A 96 8.36 7.08 22.81
N PHE A 97 9.69 7.17 22.81
CA PHE A 97 10.47 6.72 23.95
C PHE A 97 10.10 7.64 25.12
N LYS A 98 9.39 7.10 26.12
CA LYS A 98 9.24 7.79 27.39
C LYS A 98 10.63 7.89 28.00
N GLN A 99 11.12 9.12 28.18
CA GLN A 99 12.27 9.40 29.03
C GLN A 99 11.87 9.22 30.50
#